data_AF-A0A9J6GGE6-F1
#
_entry.id   AF-A0A9J6GGE6-F1
#
_cell.length_a   1.000
_cell.length_b   1.000
_cell.length_c   1.000
_cell.angle_alpha   90.00
_cell.angle_beta   90.00
_cell.angle_gamma   90.00
#
_symmetry.space_group_name_H-M   'P 1'
#
loop_
_entity.id
_entity.type
_entity.pdbx_description
1 polymer ?
#
loop_
_entity_poly.entity_id
_entity_poly.type
_entity_poly.pdbx_seq_one_letter_code
_entity_poly.pdbx_strand_id
1 'polypeptide(L)'
;MQVSAKAKVGISELWDTVNEYRQALEPCGELDSRRRQQRVRWLWTYVGSDLERRLRTHPDIAACTAELESAVIEESITPGHACDRLMERFFTRN
;
A
#
# COMPACT_ATOMS: atom_id res chain seq x y z
N MET A 1 25.92 1.68 -18.32
CA MET A 1 25.43 2.73 -19.23
C MET A 1 25.01 3.94 -18.41
N GLN A 2 25.42 5.16 -18.80
CA GLN A 2 24.98 6.39 -18.15
C GLN A 2 23.78 6.97 -18.92
N VAL A 3 22.77 7.44 -18.20
CA VAL A 3 21.56 8.03 -18.78
C VAL A 3 21.36 9.41 -18.19
N SER A 4 21.07 10.40 -19.03
CA SER A 4 20.69 11.75 -18.59
C SER A 4 19.41 12.17 -19.29
N ALA A 5 18.31 12.18 -18.53
CA ALA A 5 17.01 12.64 -19.03
C ALA A 5 17.06 14.11 -19.47
N LYS A 6 17.76 14.97 -18.71
CA LYS A 6 17.92 16.39 -19.02
C LYS A 6 18.73 16.62 -20.29
N ALA A 7 19.81 15.87 -20.48
CA ALA A 7 20.67 15.98 -21.67
C ALA A 7 20.19 15.13 -22.86
N LYS A 8 19.10 14.36 -22.69
CA LYS A 8 18.58 13.40 -23.67
C LYS A 8 19.61 12.36 -24.13
N VAL A 9 20.49 11.93 -23.23
CA VAL A 9 21.55 10.95 -23.51
C VAL A 9 21.16 9.60 -22.93
N GLY A 10 21.37 8.52 -23.70
CA GLY A 10 21.23 7.14 -23.23
C GLY A 10 19.79 6.64 -23.11
N ILE A 11 18.79 7.39 -23.60
CA ILE A 11 17.37 7.04 -23.48
C ILE A 11 17.01 5.89 -24.43
N SER A 12 17.52 5.91 -25.66
CA SER A 12 17.25 4.85 -26.65
C SER A 12 17.88 3.54 -26.21
N GLU A 13 19.14 3.60 -25.76
CA GLU A 13 19.90 2.44 -25.31
C GLU A 13 19.32 1.85 -24.01
N LEU A 14 18.75 2.69 -23.14
CA LEU A 14 17.94 2.24 -22.01
C LEU A 14 16.69 1.48 -22.48
N TRP A 15 16.00 1.99 -23.49
CA TRP A 15 14.82 1.34 -24.03
C TRP A 15 15.15 -0.02 -24.68
N ASP A 16 16.26 -0.10 -25.40
CA ASP A 16 16.75 -1.36 -25.97
C ASP A 16 17.04 -2.39 -24.86
N THR A 17 17.73 -1.97 -23.80
CA THR A 17 17.99 -2.83 -22.62
C THR A 17 16.69 -3.33 -21.97
N VAL A 18 15.67 -2.46 -21.87
CA VAL A 18 14.35 -2.84 -21.34
C VAL A 18 13.67 -3.88 -22.23
N ASN A 19 13.77 -3.74 -23.56
CA ASN A 19 13.21 -4.69 -24.51
C ASN A 19 13.94 -6.04 -24.48
N GLU A 20 15.27 -6.05 -24.38
CA GLU A 20 16.07 -7.27 -24.22
C GLU A 20 15.66 -8.02 -22.95
N TYR A 21 15.52 -7.31 -21.82
CA TYR A 21 15.04 -7.90 -20.58
C TYR A 21 13.63 -8.49 -20.72
N ARG A 22 12.73 -7.78 -21.41
CA ARG A 22 11.36 -8.25 -21.64
C ARG A 22 11.33 -9.52 -22.48
N GLN A 23 12.09 -9.56 -23.57
CA GLN A 23 12.19 -10.73 -24.45
C GLN A 23 12.83 -11.92 -23.74
N ALA A 24 13.85 -11.70 -22.91
CA ALA A 24 14.49 -12.77 -22.15
C ALA A 24 13.55 -13.46 -21.13
N LEU A 25 12.54 -12.73 -20.62
CA LEU A 25 11.58 -13.25 -19.64
C LEU A 25 10.26 -13.75 -20.24
N GLU A 26 10.02 -13.52 -21.53
CA GLU A 26 8.82 -13.95 -22.25
C GLU A 26 8.70 -15.50 -22.29
N PRO A 27 9.77 -16.27 -22.60
CA PRO A 27 9.69 -17.73 -22.71
C PRO A 27 9.39 -18.46 -21.40
N CYS A 28 9.82 -17.90 -20.26
CA CYS A 28 9.62 -18.54 -18.96
C CYS A 28 8.32 -18.11 -18.25
N GLY A 29 7.54 -17.20 -18.84
CA GLY A 29 6.28 -16.72 -18.26
C GLY A 29 6.43 -15.94 -16.95
N GLU A 30 7.66 -15.59 -16.58
CA GLU A 30 8.03 -14.97 -15.30
C GLU A 30 7.40 -13.58 -15.15
N LEU A 31 7.30 -12.81 -16.25
CA LEU A 31 6.62 -11.51 -16.24
C LEU A 31 5.15 -11.62 -15.85
N ASP A 32 4.43 -12.62 -16.37
CA ASP A 32 3.02 -12.82 -16.05
C ASP A 32 2.83 -13.33 -14.62
N SER A 33 3.75 -14.18 -14.15
CA SER A 33 3.79 -14.59 -12.75
C SER A 33 3.95 -13.39 -11.81
N ARG A 34 4.93 -12.52 -12.10
CA ARG A 34 5.17 -11.29 -11.32
C ARG A 34 3.98 -10.34 -11.37
N ARG A 35 3.34 -10.16 -12.52
CA ARG A 35 2.11 -9.35 -12.65
C ARG A 35 0.97 -9.92 -11.81
N ARG A 36 0.78 -11.25 -11.79
CA ARG A 36 -0.23 -11.89 -10.92
C ARG A 36 0.04 -11.57 -9.45
N GLN A 37 1.28 -11.70 -8.99
CA GLN A 37 1.67 -11.37 -7.62
C GLN A 37 1.50 -9.88 -7.31
N GLN A 38 1.84 -8.99 -8.25
CA GLN A 38 1.61 -7.54 -8.13
C GLN A 38 0.12 -7.23 -7.94
N ARG A 39 -0.77 -7.86 -8.71
CA ARG A 39 -2.23 -7.68 -8.56
C ARG A 39 -2.72 -8.08 -7.18
N VAL A 40 -2.21 -9.19 -6.62
CA VAL A 40 -2.55 -9.59 -5.25
C VAL A 40 -2.03 -8.58 -4.22
N ARG A 41 -0.82 -8.05 -4.40
CA ARG A 41 -0.31 -6.98 -3.53
C ARG A 41 -1.18 -5.73 -3.60
N TRP A 42 -1.55 -5.30 -4.80
CA TRP A 42 -2.44 -4.15 -4.99
C TRP A 42 -3.82 -4.37 -4.38
N LEU A 43 -4.38 -5.57 -4.49
CA LEU A 43 -5.63 -5.91 -3.81
C LEU A 43 -5.53 -5.60 -2.30
N TRP A 44 -4.48 -6.09 -1.64
CA TRP A 44 -4.31 -5.83 -0.21
C TRP A 44 -4.01 -4.37 0.13
N THR A 45 -3.33 -3.64 -0.75
CA THR A 45 -3.20 -2.18 -0.61
C THR A 45 -4.57 -1.50 -0.66
N TYR A 46 -5.43 -1.85 -1.62
CA TYR A 46 -6.77 -1.26 -1.74
C TYR A 46 -7.66 -1.61 -0.56
N VAL A 47 -7.62 -2.86 -0.09
CA VAL A 47 -8.36 -3.29 1.11
C VAL A 47 -7.94 -2.48 2.34
N GLY A 48 -6.63 -2.33 2.56
CA GLY A 48 -6.11 -1.53 3.69
C GLY A 48 -6.56 -0.08 3.61
N SER A 49 -6.40 0.57 2.44
CA SER A 49 -6.80 1.96 2.25
C SER A 49 -8.30 2.18 2.39
N ASP A 50 -9.15 1.27 1.88
CA ASP A 50 -10.61 1.40 2.03
C ASP A 50 -11.06 1.19 3.47
N LEU A 51 -10.45 0.23 4.19
CA LEU A 51 -10.74 -0.01 5.60
C LEU A 51 -10.37 1.20 6.46
N GLU A 52 -9.15 1.73 6.29
CA GLU A 52 -8.70 2.96 6.99
C GLU A 52 -9.64 4.13 6.70
N ARG A 53 -10.00 4.33 5.43
CA ARG A 53 -10.95 5.38 5.02
C ARG A 53 -12.29 5.21 5.74
N ARG A 54 -12.87 4.01 5.73
CA ARG A 54 -14.17 3.74 6.38
C ARG A 54 -14.11 4.01 7.89
N LEU A 55 -13.07 3.52 8.57
CA LEU A 55 -12.84 3.75 10.00
C LEU A 55 -12.84 5.24 10.34
N ARG A 56 -12.08 6.04 9.57
CA ARG A 56 -11.97 7.50 9.80
C ARG A 56 -13.24 8.27 9.45
N THR A 57 -14.00 7.83 8.46
CA THR A 57 -15.24 8.52 8.04
C THR A 57 -16.48 8.13 8.84
N HIS A 58 -16.43 7.05 9.61
CA HIS A 58 -17.59 6.58 10.37
C HIS A 58 -17.83 7.52 11.58
N PRO A 59 -19.00 8.19 11.68
CA PRO A 59 -19.23 9.24 12.68
C PRO A 59 -18.98 8.79 14.13
N ASP A 60 -19.50 7.60 14.48
CA ASP A 60 -19.34 7.05 15.84
C ASP A 60 -17.90 6.63 16.18
N ILE A 61 -17.08 6.36 15.17
CA ILE A 61 -15.70 5.91 15.37
C ILE A 61 -14.78 7.11 15.37
N ALA A 62 -15.01 8.09 14.52
CA ALA A 62 -14.25 9.35 14.49
C ALA A 62 -14.17 10.01 15.89
N ALA A 63 -15.27 9.98 16.65
CA ALA A 63 -15.28 10.48 18.03
C ALA A 63 -14.37 9.65 18.97
N CYS A 64 -14.45 8.32 18.89
CA CYS A 64 -13.62 7.42 19.71
C CYS A 64 -12.14 7.44 19.31
N THR A 65 -11.85 7.65 18.02
CA THR A 65 -10.48 7.75 17.50
C THR A 65 -9.71 8.88 18.15
N ALA A 66 -10.32 10.06 18.31
CA ALA A 66 -9.66 11.19 18.96
C ALA A 66 -9.26 10.88 20.41
N GLU A 67 -10.16 10.24 21.18
CA GLU A 67 -9.88 9.83 22.56
C GLU A 67 -8.76 8.80 22.64
N LEU A 68 -8.75 7.82 21.73
CA LEU A 68 -7.73 6.77 21.69
C LEU A 68 -6.37 7.30 21.22
N GLU A 69 -6.34 8.24 20.28
CA GLU A 69 -5.11 8.93 19.85
C GLU A 69 -4.49 9.73 21.00
N SER A 70 -5.32 10.50 21.74
CA SER A 70 -4.87 11.20 22.95
C SER A 70 -4.31 10.22 23.99
N ALA A 71 -5.02 9.12 24.25
CA ALA A 71 -4.58 8.10 25.20
C ALA A 71 -3.25 7.44 24.81
N VAL A 72 -2.96 7.28 23.52
CA VAL A 72 -1.67 6.79 23.01
C VAL A 72 -0.57 7.84 23.17
N ILE A 73 -0.84 9.11 22.85
CA ILE A 73 0.11 10.23 23.01
C ILE A 73 0.52 10.39 24.48
N GLU A 74 -0.43 10.21 25.39
CA GLU A 74 -0.23 10.29 26.85
C GLU A 74 0.39 9.01 27.43
N GLU A 75 0.74 8.02 26.58
CA GLU A 75 1.31 6.72 26.97
C GLU A 75 0.41 5.90 27.93
N SER A 76 -0.87 6.25 28.04
CA SER A 76 -1.84 5.57 28.91
C SER A 76 -2.31 4.22 28.35
N ILE A 77 -2.24 4.05 27.02
CA ILE A 77 -2.47 2.79 26.32
C ILE A 77 -1.45 2.60 25.19
N THR A 78 -1.20 1.35 24.80
CA THR A 78 -0.34 1.06 23.65
C THR A 78 -1.09 1.25 22.32
N PRO A 79 -0.38 1.56 21.22
CA PRO A 79 -1.01 1.64 19.89
C PRO A 79 -1.76 0.35 19.49
N GLY A 80 -1.24 -0.82 19.88
CA GLY A 80 -1.90 -2.10 19.64
C GLY A 80 -3.25 -2.20 20.33
N HIS A 81 -3.33 -1.82 21.61
CA HIS A 81 -4.58 -1.83 22.36
C HIS A 81 -5.58 -0.78 21.83
N ALA A 82 -5.12 0.39 21.41
CA ALA A 82 -5.96 1.38 20.74
C ALA A 82 -6.55 0.82 19.43
N CYS A 83 -5.76 0.10 18.64
CA CYS A 83 -6.21 -0.59 17.43
C CYS A 83 -7.30 -1.63 17.73
N ASP A 84 -7.07 -2.50 18.72
CA ASP A 84 -8.04 -3.53 19.11
C ASP A 84 -9.39 -2.91 19.48
N ARG A 85 -9.38 -1.81 20.26
CA ARG A 85 -10.59 -1.08 20.63
C ARG A 85 -11.30 -0.44 19.43
N LEU A 86 -10.55 0.16 18.50
CA LEU A 86 -11.12 0.72 17.26
C LEU A 86 -11.80 -0.37 16.44
N MET A 87 -11.14 -1.53 16.29
CA MET A 87 -11.66 -2.65 15.51
C MET A 87 -12.90 -3.27 16.16
N GLU A 88 -12.89 -3.48 17.48
CA GLU A 88 -14.06 -3.96 18.23
C GLU A 88 -15.28 -3.05 18.01
N ARG A 89 -15.09 -1.72 18.10
CA ARG A 89 -16.15 -0.74 17.87
C ARG A 89 -16.67 -0.76 16.43
N PHE A 90 -15.78 -0.93 15.45
CA PHE A 90 -16.15 -1.00 14.04
C PHE A 90 -16.97 -2.25 13.69
N PHE A 91 -16.61 -3.42 14.23
CA PHE A 91 -17.28 -4.69 13.88
C PHE A 91 -18.52 -4.99 14.71
N THR A 92 -18.62 -4.48 15.94
CA THR A 92 -19.76 -4.78 16.84
C THR A 92 -21.05 -4.03 16.46
N ARG A 93 -20.99 -3.03 15.56
CA ARG A 93 -22.13 -2.15 15.21
C ARG A 93 -22.68 -2.30 13.78
N ASN A 94 -22.44 -3.44 13.12
CA ASN A 94 -23.14 -3.82 11.88
C ASN A 94 -24.44 -4.57 12.18
#